data_AF-A0A7V9KMS3-F1
#
_entry.id   AF-A0A7V9KMS3-F1
#
_cell.length_a   1.000
_cell.length_b   1.000
_cell.length_c   1.000
_cell.angle_alpha   90.00
_cell.angle_beta   90.00
_cell.angle_gamma   90.00
#
_symmetry.space_group_name_H-M   'P 1'
#
loop_
_entity.id
_entity.type
_entity.pdbx_description
1 polymer ?
#
loop_
_entity_poly.entity_id
_entity_poly.type
_entity_poly.pdbx_seq_one_letter_code
_entity_poly.pdbx_strand_id
1 'polypeptide(L)'
;MPRTLSTIEAKHLLRLCKVGKLFEVQNWIASGNSLCVPAELKTTPLKVALDTGFHSLVELLVCNEESQDVKNRALQQAVSLKGLDLIELLVSHGGEVSSVPFIEVLYVWDPNIIRYFLNHGADFITDSPFAVAFREKIRTALRPWRECREKHSDVAAQLQEQADQALRHFCFEGDLKWVSLLMWAGADPRSAGPMFDDDEDDPAGYITALHAATYSKDFQILKRLKPDAKRDDIDTLLPNAAGGGRASLVEYLLELGAKPNDKPNGGSSALDDCLRGFRYEAPINFYQTDYGRRSKASKYKVSERLKTVQLLLEQSALWRPDDKYQLTEAWRGLFECEPDVTLELIDQMIKHEASTQDTLKDLIGTPAMKRHLTPVIGKFARLGFDVRTKERVVEEKRQEEAHRQWTLRNLAARYDRQKIYDEIWSEPIQHVAKRYGMSDVGLGKICKKLKIPRPGLGYWAKKAAGKPLPKQPALPELLS
;
A
#
# COMPACT_ATOMS: atom_id res chain seq x y z
N MET A 1 19.89 -54.85 22.12
CA MET A 1 19.83 -54.62 20.66
C MET A 1 19.31 -55.90 20.03
N PRO A 2 18.06 -55.93 19.56
CA PRO A 2 17.50 -57.12 18.93
C PRO A 2 18.29 -57.47 17.66
N ARG A 3 18.39 -58.76 17.35
CA ARG A 3 19.10 -59.26 16.15
C ARG A 3 18.42 -58.73 14.89
N THR A 4 19.15 -58.08 14.00
CA THR A 4 18.61 -57.71 12.67
C THR A 4 18.40 -58.97 11.83
N LEU A 5 17.21 -59.10 11.22
CA LEU A 5 16.88 -60.23 10.33
C LEU A 5 17.72 -60.19 9.05
N SER A 6 17.95 -61.34 8.42
CA SER A 6 18.46 -61.36 7.04
C SER A 6 17.39 -60.83 6.07
N THR A 7 17.81 -60.37 4.88
CA THR A 7 16.88 -59.86 3.86
C THR A 7 15.80 -60.87 3.46
N ILE A 8 16.12 -62.17 3.48
CA ILE A 8 15.18 -63.24 3.13
C ILE A 8 14.15 -63.42 4.25
N GLU A 9 14.60 -63.53 5.50
CA GLU A 9 13.74 -63.66 6.69
C GLU A 9 12.82 -62.43 6.82
N ALA A 10 13.37 -61.22 6.66
CA ALA A 10 12.61 -59.98 6.71
C ALA A 10 11.53 -59.92 5.63
N LYS A 11 11.85 -60.25 4.37
CA LYS A 11 10.85 -60.30 3.28
C LYS A 11 9.76 -61.34 3.55
N HIS A 12 10.10 -62.47 4.16
CA HIS A 12 9.14 -63.48 4.54
C HIS A 12 8.18 -62.96 5.63
N LEU A 13 8.70 -62.41 6.72
CA LEU A 13 7.89 -61.82 7.80
C LEU A 13 6.98 -60.69 7.28
N LEU A 14 7.51 -59.79 6.45
CA LEU A 14 6.73 -58.71 5.84
C LEU A 14 5.60 -59.25 4.95
N ARG A 15 5.83 -60.36 4.23
CA ARG A 15 4.78 -61.02 3.44
C ARG A 15 3.70 -61.63 4.33
N LEU A 16 4.06 -62.27 5.44
CA LEU A 16 3.09 -62.79 6.41
C LEU A 16 2.22 -61.67 6.97
N CYS A 17 2.82 -60.54 7.32
CA CYS A 17 2.10 -59.35 7.79
C CYS A 17 1.17 -58.80 6.70
N LYS A 18 1.66 -58.65 5.46
CA LYS A 18 0.89 -58.14 4.33
C LYS A 18 -0.35 -58.99 3.99
N VAL A 19 -0.25 -60.31 4.16
CA VAL A 19 -1.35 -61.26 3.90
C VAL A 19 -2.27 -61.42 5.12
N GLY A 20 -1.89 -60.88 6.29
CA GLY A 20 -2.68 -60.99 7.51
C GLY A 20 -2.63 -62.38 8.15
N LYS A 21 -1.50 -63.09 8.05
CA LYS A 21 -1.32 -64.41 8.68
C LYS A 21 -1.02 -64.30 10.17
N LEU A 22 -2.00 -63.86 10.96
CA LEU A 22 -1.85 -63.54 12.39
C LEU A 22 -1.19 -64.66 13.21
N PHE A 23 -1.68 -65.89 13.10
CA PHE A 23 -1.14 -67.03 13.86
C PHE A 23 0.29 -67.41 13.44
N GLU A 24 0.64 -67.24 12.16
CA GLU A 24 2.01 -67.49 11.68
C GLU A 24 2.97 -66.42 12.23
N VAL A 25 2.54 -65.16 12.28
CA VAL A 25 3.30 -64.07 12.92
C VAL A 25 3.41 -64.26 14.44
N GLN A 26 2.35 -64.75 15.09
CA GLN A 26 2.38 -65.06 16.52
C GLN A 26 3.36 -66.19 16.83
N ASN A 27 3.36 -67.26 16.04
CA ASN A 27 4.32 -68.36 16.17
C ASN A 27 5.76 -67.90 15.90
N TRP A 28 5.94 -66.97 14.94
CA TRP A 28 7.24 -66.36 14.66
C TRP A 28 7.80 -65.67 15.91
N ILE A 29 7.00 -64.83 16.55
CA ILE A 29 7.36 -64.10 17.78
C ILE A 29 7.58 -65.08 18.95
N ALA A 30 6.67 -66.03 19.16
CA ALA A 30 6.76 -67.02 20.24
C ALA A 30 8.01 -67.91 20.15
N SER A 31 8.57 -68.09 18.95
CA SER A 31 9.83 -68.79 18.73
C SER A 31 11.07 -67.94 19.05
N GLY A 32 10.91 -66.70 19.55
CA GLY A 32 11.99 -65.78 19.86
C GLY A 32 12.63 -65.11 18.65
N ASN A 33 11.98 -65.15 17.48
CA ASN A 33 12.51 -64.49 16.30
C ASN A 33 12.32 -62.98 16.38
N SER A 34 13.30 -62.24 15.87
CA SER A 34 13.29 -60.77 15.87
C SER A 34 12.25 -60.19 14.91
N LEU A 35 11.80 -58.98 15.22
CA LEU A 35 10.99 -58.12 14.36
C LEU A 35 11.82 -57.06 13.63
N CYS A 36 13.12 -56.93 13.96
CA CYS A 36 14.00 -55.90 13.43
C CYS A 36 14.37 -56.19 11.97
N VAL A 37 13.79 -55.40 11.06
CA VAL A 37 14.01 -55.49 9.62
C VAL A 37 15.20 -54.62 9.19
N PRO A 38 16.04 -55.07 8.22
CA PRO A 38 17.13 -54.26 7.66
C PRO A 38 16.67 -52.93 7.06
N ALA A 39 17.46 -51.87 7.26
CA ALA A 39 17.12 -50.51 6.83
C ALA A 39 16.93 -50.38 5.31
N GLU A 40 17.55 -51.25 4.51
CA GLU A 40 17.46 -51.26 3.05
C GLU A 40 16.04 -51.53 2.55
N LEU A 41 15.22 -52.22 3.36
CA LEU A 41 13.82 -52.53 3.01
C LEU A 41 12.86 -51.36 3.26
N LYS A 42 13.30 -50.30 3.96
CA LYS A 42 12.55 -49.05 4.22
C LYS A 42 11.11 -49.25 4.76
N THR A 43 10.85 -50.38 5.41
CA THR A 43 9.55 -50.71 5.98
C THR A 43 9.72 -51.61 7.20
N THR A 44 8.69 -51.67 8.04
CA THR A 44 8.66 -52.51 9.25
C THR A 44 7.42 -53.40 9.23
N PRO A 45 7.41 -54.52 9.99
CA PRO A 45 6.22 -55.35 10.13
C PRO A 45 5.02 -54.53 10.63
N LEU A 46 5.26 -53.64 11.60
CA LEU A 46 4.23 -52.77 12.17
C LEU A 46 3.66 -51.79 11.13
N LYS A 47 4.51 -51.19 10.29
CA LYS A 47 4.10 -50.35 9.16
C LYS A 47 3.20 -51.09 8.18
N VAL A 48 3.58 -52.32 7.80
CA VAL A 48 2.78 -53.15 6.90
C VAL A 48 1.44 -53.52 7.52
N ALA A 49 1.42 -53.87 8.82
CA ALA A 49 0.18 -54.18 9.52
C ALA A 49 -0.77 -52.97 9.57
N LEU A 50 -0.26 -51.76 9.81
CA LEU A 50 -1.05 -50.52 9.77
C LEU A 50 -1.65 -50.27 8.39
N ASP A 51 -0.89 -50.44 7.31
CA ASP A 51 -1.38 -50.26 5.93
C ASP A 51 -2.50 -51.25 5.57
N THR A 52 -2.53 -52.42 6.22
CA THR A 52 -3.61 -53.41 6.04
C THR A 52 -4.85 -53.13 6.90
N GLY A 53 -4.76 -52.24 7.90
CA GLY A 53 -5.83 -51.96 8.85
C GLY A 53 -6.15 -53.12 9.80
N PHE A 54 -5.28 -54.13 9.90
CA PHE A 54 -5.55 -55.32 10.71
C PHE A 54 -5.20 -55.08 12.19
N HIS A 55 -6.19 -54.62 12.95
CA HIS A 55 -6.04 -54.22 14.36
C HIS A 55 -5.31 -55.25 15.24
N SER A 56 -5.74 -56.53 15.25
CA SER A 56 -5.11 -57.57 16.07
C SER A 56 -3.65 -57.86 15.69
N LEU A 57 -3.29 -57.68 14.41
CA LEU A 57 -1.91 -57.82 13.96
C LEU A 57 -1.07 -56.61 14.40
N VAL A 58 -1.64 -55.40 14.36
CA VAL A 58 -0.99 -54.19 14.89
C VAL A 58 -0.75 -54.34 16.39
N GLU A 59 -1.75 -54.78 17.16
CA GLU A 59 -1.66 -55.02 18.61
C GLU A 59 -0.55 -56.04 18.93
N LEU A 60 -0.55 -57.19 18.25
CA LEU A 60 0.47 -58.21 18.42
C LEU A 60 1.88 -57.65 18.16
N LEU A 61 2.05 -56.87 17.09
CA LEU A 61 3.36 -56.35 16.70
C LEU A 61 3.83 -55.22 17.63
N VAL A 62 2.96 -54.28 18.02
CA VAL A 62 3.34 -53.16 18.90
C VAL A 62 3.67 -53.63 20.32
N CYS A 63 2.97 -54.65 20.84
CA CYS A 63 3.27 -55.27 22.12
C CYS A 63 4.67 -55.86 22.20
N ASN A 64 5.19 -56.35 21.06
CA ASN A 64 6.48 -57.03 20.96
C ASN A 64 7.56 -56.15 20.30
N GLU A 65 7.25 -54.89 20.01
CA GLU A 65 8.21 -53.93 19.46
C GLU A 65 8.98 -53.27 20.61
N GLU A 66 10.31 -53.36 20.57
CA GLU A 66 11.20 -52.76 21.57
C GLU A 66 11.66 -51.35 21.16
N SER A 67 11.64 -51.04 19.86
CA SER A 67 12.14 -49.76 19.35
C SER A 67 11.11 -48.65 19.49
N GLN A 68 11.42 -47.67 20.33
CA GLN A 68 10.60 -46.46 20.48
C GLN A 68 10.46 -45.68 19.16
N ASP A 69 11.53 -45.60 18.37
CA ASP A 69 11.51 -44.95 17.05
C ASP A 69 10.50 -45.63 16.10
N VAL A 70 10.43 -46.96 16.10
CA VAL A 70 9.46 -47.70 15.28
C VAL A 70 8.03 -47.44 15.77
N LYS A 71 7.79 -47.39 17.08
CA LYS A 71 6.48 -47.06 17.66
C LYS A 71 6.05 -45.63 17.32
N ASN A 72 6.95 -44.66 17.45
CA ASN A 72 6.67 -43.25 17.14
C ASN A 72 6.38 -43.04 15.64
N ARG A 73 7.15 -43.69 14.74
CA ARG A 73 6.87 -43.68 13.30
C ARG A 73 5.54 -44.38 12.94
N ALA A 74 5.21 -45.46 13.65
CA ALA A 74 3.93 -46.14 13.50
C ALA A 74 2.75 -45.25 13.94
N LEU A 75 2.92 -44.49 15.03
CA LEU A 75 1.93 -43.52 15.51
C LEU A 75 1.71 -42.41 14.47
N GLN A 76 2.77 -41.82 13.93
CA GLN A 76 2.68 -40.82 12.86
C GLN A 76 1.95 -41.36 11.61
N GLN A 77 2.19 -42.63 11.26
CA GLN A 77 1.49 -43.29 10.17
C GLN A 77 -0.01 -43.50 10.49
N ALA A 78 -0.35 -43.91 11.71
CA ALA A 78 -1.75 -44.07 12.12
C ALA A 78 -2.53 -42.74 12.08
N VAL A 79 -1.89 -41.63 12.44
CA VAL A 79 -2.42 -40.26 12.25
C VAL A 79 -2.71 -39.97 10.78
N SER A 80 -1.76 -40.27 9.89
CA SER A 80 -1.94 -40.10 8.44
C SER A 80 -3.08 -40.96 7.87
N LEU A 81 -3.31 -42.14 8.44
CA LEU A 81 -4.41 -43.05 8.07
C LEU A 81 -5.75 -42.66 8.69
N LYS A 82 -5.80 -41.68 9.59
CA LYS A 82 -6.99 -41.21 10.32
C LYS A 82 -7.66 -42.31 11.16
N GLY A 83 -6.90 -43.31 11.61
CA GLY A 83 -7.42 -44.41 12.40
C GLY A 83 -7.35 -44.11 13.90
N LEU A 84 -8.38 -43.51 14.49
CA LEU A 84 -8.41 -43.20 15.92
C LEU A 84 -8.16 -44.45 16.78
N ASP A 85 -8.83 -45.56 16.48
CA ASP A 85 -8.64 -46.82 17.22
C ASP A 85 -7.19 -47.33 17.15
N LEU A 86 -6.48 -47.08 16.04
CA LEU A 86 -5.07 -47.45 15.88
C LEU A 86 -4.15 -46.48 16.64
N ILE A 87 -4.49 -45.19 16.68
CA ILE A 87 -3.79 -44.20 17.49
C ILE A 87 -3.90 -44.56 18.97
N GLU A 88 -5.12 -44.83 19.45
CA GLU A 88 -5.39 -45.25 20.82
C GLU A 88 -4.60 -46.49 21.19
N LEU A 89 -4.63 -47.51 20.33
CA LEU A 89 -3.86 -48.74 20.49
C LEU A 89 -2.36 -48.47 20.59
N LEU A 90 -1.78 -47.73 19.63
CA LEU A 90 -0.34 -47.47 19.60
C LEU A 90 0.12 -46.67 20.83
N VAL A 91 -0.66 -45.68 21.28
CA VAL A 91 -0.35 -44.90 22.48
C VAL A 91 -0.47 -45.76 23.74
N SER A 92 -1.48 -46.63 23.84
CA SER A 92 -1.62 -47.57 24.97
C SER A 92 -0.43 -48.54 25.12
N HIS A 93 0.30 -48.78 24.03
CA HIS A 93 1.51 -49.62 23.99
C HIS A 93 2.83 -48.82 23.92
N GLY A 94 2.78 -47.55 24.31
CA GLY A 94 3.97 -46.71 24.53
C GLY A 94 4.36 -45.82 23.36
N GLY A 95 3.52 -45.63 22.34
CA GLY A 95 3.72 -44.58 21.34
C GLY A 95 3.63 -43.19 21.99
N GLU A 96 4.65 -42.36 21.78
CA GLU A 96 4.74 -41.04 22.42
C GLU A 96 3.94 -40.00 21.63
N VAL A 97 2.89 -39.46 22.24
CA VAL A 97 2.05 -38.41 21.59
C VAL A 97 2.87 -37.18 21.20
N SER A 98 3.87 -36.81 22.02
CA SER A 98 4.79 -35.70 21.76
C SER A 98 5.73 -35.93 20.57
N SER A 99 5.88 -37.16 20.06
CA SER A 99 6.71 -37.43 18.89
C SER A 99 6.06 -37.02 17.57
N VAL A 100 4.74 -36.79 17.58
CA VAL A 100 4.00 -36.32 16.40
C VAL A 100 3.80 -34.82 16.51
N PRO A 101 4.36 -34.00 15.59
CA PRO A 101 4.12 -32.57 15.58
C PRO A 101 2.62 -32.29 15.52
N PHE A 102 2.11 -31.46 16.43
CA PHE A 102 0.66 -31.28 16.56
C PHE A 102 0.01 -30.67 15.30
N ILE A 103 0.77 -29.92 14.51
CA ILE A 103 0.31 -29.44 13.20
C ILE A 103 -0.06 -30.58 12.23
N GLU A 104 0.64 -31.71 12.24
CA GLU A 104 0.30 -32.89 11.43
C GLU A 104 -1.06 -33.48 11.85
N VAL A 105 -1.33 -33.48 13.15
CA VAL A 105 -2.62 -33.91 13.72
C VAL A 105 -3.74 -32.98 13.25
N LEU A 106 -3.50 -31.67 13.24
CA LEU A 106 -4.48 -30.69 12.74
C LEU A 106 -4.77 -30.88 11.24
N TYR A 107 -3.75 -31.21 10.42
CA TYR A 107 -3.92 -31.52 8.99
C TYR A 107 -4.76 -32.76 8.67
N VAL A 108 -5.09 -33.58 9.67
CA VAL A 108 -6.04 -34.69 9.49
C VAL A 108 -7.49 -34.20 9.35
N TRP A 109 -7.81 -33.02 9.89
CA TRP A 109 -9.14 -32.40 9.93
C TRP A 109 -10.19 -33.18 10.74
N ASP A 110 -9.77 -34.10 11.61
CA ASP A 110 -10.68 -34.89 12.45
C ASP A 110 -10.71 -34.36 13.90
N PRO A 111 -11.84 -33.81 14.39
CA PRO A 111 -11.93 -33.24 15.72
C PRO A 111 -11.77 -34.28 16.85
N ASN A 112 -12.06 -35.56 16.60
CA ASN A 112 -11.89 -36.60 17.61
C ASN A 112 -10.41 -36.94 17.80
N ILE A 113 -9.67 -37.06 16.71
CA ILE A 113 -8.21 -37.25 16.76
C ILE A 113 -7.53 -36.04 17.38
N ILE A 114 -7.92 -34.81 17.00
CA ILE A 114 -7.36 -33.58 17.59
C ILE A 114 -7.59 -33.57 19.11
N ARG A 115 -8.81 -33.85 19.57
CA ARG A 115 -9.13 -33.94 21.01
C ARG A 115 -8.34 -35.02 21.73
N TYR A 116 -8.15 -36.17 21.08
CA TYR A 116 -7.36 -37.24 21.65
C TYR A 116 -5.94 -36.74 21.95
N PHE A 117 -5.25 -36.16 20.97
CA PHE A 117 -3.90 -35.62 21.15
C PHE A 117 -3.83 -34.53 22.23
N LEU A 118 -4.79 -33.60 22.25
CA LEU A 118 -4.87 -32.55 23.27
C LEU A 118 -5.00 -33.13 24.69
N ASN A 119 -5.81 -34.17 24.87
CA ASN A 119 -6.01 -34.78 26.19
C ASN A 119 -4.84 -35.70 26.62
N HIS A 120 -3.91 -36.03 25.72
CA HIS A 120 -2.80 -36.96 25.97
C HIS A 120 -1.41 -36.29 25.88
N GLY A 121 -1.36 -34.97 26.08
CA GLY A 121 -0.08 -34.25 26.27
C GLY A 121 0.67 -33.91 24.98
N ALA A 122 -0.03 -33.75 23.86
CA ALA A 122 0.58 -33.17 22.67
C ALA A 122 1.09 -31.74 22.95
N ASP A 123 2.20 -31.35 22.31
CA ASP A 123 2.66 -29.97 22.35
C ASP A 123 1.87 -29.13 21.33
N PHE A 124 0.96 -28.31 21.84
CA PHE A 124 0.11 -27.42 21.05
C PHE A 124 0.53 -25.94 21.17
N ILE A 125 1.73 -25.67 21.70
CA ILE A 125 2.26 -24.32 21.92
C ILE A 125 3.45 -24.03 21.02
N THR A 126 4.44 -24.92 21.00
CA THR A 126 5.66 -24.73 20.20
C THR A 126 5.32 -24.58 18.72
N ASP A 127 5.90 -23.59 18.05
CA ASP A 127 5.66 -23.23 16.65
C ASP A 127 4.20 -22.85 16.31
N SER A 128 3.38 -22.53 17.32
CA SER A 128 2.02 -21.98 17.14
C SER A 128 1.11 -22.80 16.21
N PRO A 129 0.89 -24.10 16.47
CA PRO A 129 0.24 -25.01 15.53
C PRO A 129 -1.22 -24.64 15.24
N PHE A 130 -1.96 -24.06 16.19
CA PHE A 130 -3.30 -23.55 15.92
C PHE A 130 -3.30 -22.31 15.03
N ALA A 131 -2.31 -21.42 15.17
CA ALA A 131 -2.18 -20.25 14.30
C ALA A 131 -2.01 -20.71 12.85
N VAL A 132 -1.09 -21.66 12.61
CA VAL A 132 -0.86 -22.28 11.30
C VAL A 132 -2.11 -22.99 10.80
N ALA A 133 -2.76 -23.80 11.63
CA ALA A 133 -3.99 -24.49 11.24
C ALA A 133 -5.14 -23.53 10.89
N PHE A 134 -5.27 -22.40 11.59
CA PHE A 134 -6.25 -21.38 11.24
C PHE A 134 -5.90 -20.67 9.94
N ARG A 135 -4.63 -20.31 9.71
CA ARG A 135 -4.13 -19.77 8.42
C ARG A 135 -4.50 -20.71 7.26
N GLU A 136 -4.30 -22.01 7.43
CA GLU A 136 -4.65 -23.08 6.47
C GLU A 136 -6.15 -23.43 6.45
N LYS A 137 -6.98 -22.65 7.14
CA LYS A 137 -8.44 -22.75 7.15
C LYS A 137 -8.97 -24.12 7.64
N ILE A 138 -8.29 -24.74 8.60
CA ILE A 138 -8.69 -25.99 9.24
C ILE A 138 -9.81 -25.73 10.25
N ARG A 139 -11.05 -25.58 9.75
CA ARG A 139 -12.23 -25.23 10.58
C ARG A 139 -12.53 -26.22 11.71
N THR A 140 -12.10 -27.48 11.58
CA THR A 140 -12.35 -28.52 12.59
C THR A 140 -11.49 -28.33 13.84
N ALA A 141 -10.46 -27.49 13.79
CA ALA A 141 -9.63 -27.12 14.94
C ALA A 141 -10.28 -26.08 15.87
N LEU A 142 -11.27 -25.31 15.42
CA LEU A 142 -11.85 -24.19 16.19
C LEU A 142 -12.49 -24.62 17.51
N ARG A 143 -13.28 -25.70 17.50
CA ARG A 143 -13.92 -26.22 18.73
C ARG A 143 -12.90 -26.86 19.69
N PRO A 144 -12.03 -27.78 19.23
CA PRO A 144 -10.94 -28.29 20.06
C PRO A 144 -10.05 -27.20 20.66
N TRP A 145 -9.75 -26.14 19.91
CA TRP A 145 -8.98 -25.00 20.44
C TRP A 145 -9.71 -24.28 21.59
N ARG A 146 -11.01 -24.00 21.45
CA ARG A 146 -11.80 -23.39 22.54
C ARG A 146 -11.80 -24.26 23.79
N GLU A 147 -12.07 -25.55 23.62
CA GLU A 147 -12.07 -26.53 24.70
C GLU A 147 -10.68 -26.60 25.37
N CYS A 148 -9.61 -26.54 24.58
CA CYS A 148 -8.23 -26.52 25.06
C CYS A 148 -7.94 -25.27 25.91
N ARG A 149 -8.27 -24.08 25.40
CA ARG A 149 -8.08 -22.82 26.13
C ARG A 149 -8.84 -22.77 27.45
N GLU A 150 -10.03 -23.35 27.52
CA GLU A 150 -10.83 -23.42 28.75
C GLU A 150 -10.24 -24.39 29.79
N LYS A 151 -9.61 -25.49 29.34
CA LYS A 151 -9.00 -26.50 30.22
C LYS A 151 -7.59 -26.11 30.71
N HIS A 152 -6.83 -25.40 29.88
CA HIS A 152 -5.42 -25.09 30.12
C HIS A 152 -5.22 -23.60 30.41
N SER A 153 -5.67 -23.16 31.59
CA SER A 153 -5.60 -21.76 32.01
C SER A 153 -4.17 -21.23 32.16
N ASP A 154 -3.20 -22.12 32.38
CA ASP A 154 -1.77 -21.85 32.51
C ASP A 154 -1.11 -21.38 31.21
N VAL A 155 -1.60 -21.86 30.06
CA VAL A 155 -1.12 -21.48 28.71
C VAL A 155 -2.18 -20.76 27.87
N ALA A 156 -3.23 -20.25 28.52
CA ALA A 156 -4.35 -19.61 27.84
C ALA A 156 -3.93 -18.37 27.04
N ALA A 157 -2.91 -17.62 27.50
CA ALA A 157 -2.40 -16.45 26.79
C ALA A 157 -1.70 -16.83 25.47
N GLN A 158 -0.87 -17.88 25.48
CA GLN A 158 -0.20 -18.39 24.29
C GLN A 158 -1.22 -18.98 23.28
N LEU A 159 -2.25 -19.68 23.77
CA LEU A 159 -3.34 -20.17 22.93
C LEU A 159 -4.19 -19.03 22.34
N GLN A 160 -4.41 -17.97 23.13
CA GLN A 160 -5.12 -16.78 22.68
C GLN A 160 -4.35 -16.08 21.56
N GLU A 161 -3.05 -15.91 21.73
CA GLU A 161 -2.20 -15.25 20.75
C GLU A 161 -2.20 -15.98 19.40
N GLN A 162 -2.24 -17.31 19.39
CA GLN A 162 -2.37 -18.08 18.14
C GLN A 162 -3.66 -17.76 17.36
N ALA A 163 -4.78 -17.54 18.06
CA ALA A 163 -6.03 -17.15 17.42
C ALA A 163 -6.07 -15.68 17.00
N ASP A 164 -5.45 -14.80 17.80
CA ASP A 164 -5.37 -13.37 17.53
C ASP A 164 -4.46 -13.10 16.32
N GLN A 165 -3.33 -13.81 16.20
CA GLN A 165 -2.46 -13.78 15.03
C GLN A 165 -3.20 -14.21 13.76
N ALA A 166 -3.96 -15.31 13.83
CA ALA A 166 -4.80 -15.74 12.72
C ALA A 166 -5.88 -14.69 12.37
N LEU A 167 -6.47 -14.03 13.38
CA LEU A 167 -7.45 -12.97 13.15
C LEU A 167 -6.82 -11.77 12.44
N ARG A 168 -5.63 -11.33 12.86
CA ARG A 168 -4.88 -10.25 12.19
C ARG A 168 -4.60 -10.60 10.73
N HIS A 169 -4.14 -11.82 10.47
CA HIS A 169 -3.89 -12.32 9.10
C HIS A 169 -5.15 -12.25 8.23
N PHE A 170 -6.28 -12.81 8.68
CA PHE A 170 -7.51 -12.78 7.88
C PHE A 170 -8.12 -11.38 7.75
N CYS A 171 -7.87 -10.50 8.73
CA CYS A 171 -8.24 -9.10 8.60
C CYS A 171 -7.43 -8.40 7.50
N PHE A 172 -6.12 -8.67 7.39
CA PHE A 172 -5.28 -8.14 6.32
C PHE A 172 -5.70 -8.68 4.94
N GLU A 173 -5.85 -10.00 4.82
CA GLU A 173 -6.23 -10.68 3.57
C GLU A 173 -7.67 -10.33 3.10
N GLY A 174 -8.54 -9.92 4.03
CA GLY A 174 -9.94 -9.60 3.73
C GLY A 174 -10.87 -10.80 3.67
N ASP A 175 -10.60 -11.86 4.44
CA ASP A 175 -11.50 -13.03 4.52
C ASP A 175 -12.57 -12.83 5.61
N LEU A 176 -13.68 -12.19 5.22
CA LEU A 176 -14.78 -11.87 6.14
C LEU A 176 -15.37 -13.10 6.85
N LYS A 177 -15.33 -14.27 6.18
CA LYS A 177 -15.82 -15.52 6.75
C LYS A 177 -14.93 -15.97 7.91
N TRP A 178 -13.62 -16.00 7.70
CA TRP A 178 -12.67 -16.41 8.74
C TRP A 178 -12.54 -15.40 9.86
N VAL A 179 -12.57 -14.10 9.56
CA VAL A 179 -12.70 -13.04 10.58
C VAL A 179 -13.92 -13.30 11.47
N SER A 180 -15.08 -13.59 10.86
CA SER A 180 -16.30 -13.88 11.61
C SER A 180 -16.22 -15.16 12.45
N LEU A 181 -15.58 -16.21 11.94
CA LEU A 181 -15.40 -17.49 12.64
C LEU A 181 -14.44 -17.35 13.83
N LEU A 182 -13.32 -16.64 13.66
CA LEU A 182 -12.34 -16.41 14.73
C LEU A 182 -12.91 -15.49 15.81
N MET A 183 -13.64 -14.44 15.44
CA MET A 183 -14.39 -13.64 16.41
C MET A 183 -15.42 -14.47 17.17
N TRP A 184 -16.12 -15.40 16.50
CA TRP A 184 -17.04 -16.33 17.18
C TRP A 184 -16.30 -17.30 18.11
N ALA A 185 -15.08 -17.72 17.74
CA ALA A 185 -14.26 -18.58 18.58
C ALA A 185 -13.72 -17.85 19.82
N GLY A 186 -13.57 -16.53 19.72
CA GLY A 186 -13.12 -15.65 20.80
C GLY A 186 -11.70 -15.15 20.62
N ALA A 187 -11.25 -14.97 19.37
CA ALA A 187 -10.09 -14.13 19.06
C ALA A 187 -10.41 -12.66 19.37
N ASP A 188 -9.44 -11.93 19.93
CA ASP A 188 -9.59 -10.52 20.32
C ASP A 188 -9.05 -9.60 19.22
N PRO A 189 -9.91 -8.77 18.58
CA PRO A 189 -9.45 -7.84 17.56
C PRO A 189 -8.54 -6.71 18.09
N ARG A 190 -8.46 -6.53 19.41
CA ARG A 190 -7.66 -5.49 20.08
C ARG A 190 -6.30 -5.98 20.55
N SER A 191 -6.04 -7.29 20.48
CA SER A 191 -4.74 -7.84 20.79
C SER A 191 -3.71 -7.43 19.75
N ALA A 192 -2.65 -6.76 20.19
CA ALA A 192 -1.52 -6.36 19.37
C ALA A 192 -0.45 -7.45 19.39
N GLY A 193 0.02 -7.84 18.21
CA GLY A 193 1.05 -8.87 18.07
C GLY A 193 1.62 -8.92 16.65
N PRO A 194 2.53 -9.86 16.39
CA PRO A 194 3.18 -10.00 15.09
C PRO A 194 2.21 -10.53 14.02
N MET A 195 2.54 -10.29 12.75
CA MET A 195 1.97 -10.98 11.60
C MET A 195 2.72 -12.30 11.34
N PHE A 196 2.26 -13.13 10.39
CA PHE A 196 2.93 -14.42 10.08
C PHE A 196 4.26 -14.26 9.37
N ASP A 197 4.41 -13.20 8.57
CA ASP A 197 5.54 -13.01 7.66
C ASP A 197 6.53 -11.95 8.20
N ASP A 198 6.48 -11.67 9.51
CA ASP A 198 7.43 -10.78 10.18
C ASP A 198 8.71 -11.58 10.51
N ASP A 199 9.81 -11.30 9.81
CA ASP A 199 11.09 -12.00 9.96
C ASP A 199 11.79 -11.71 11.31
N GLU A 200 11.45 -10.58 11.95
CA GLU A 200 11.98 -10.15 13.24
C GLU A 200 10.83 -9.94 14.24
N ASP A 201 10.99 -10.51 15.44
CA ASP A 201 10.06 -10.26 16.56
C ASP A 201 10.34 -8.87 17.15
N ASP A 202 9.85 -7.83 16.46
CA ASP A 202 9.93 -6.44 16.89
C ASP A 202 8.56 -5.96 17.43
N PRO A 203 8.42 -5.82 18.77
CA PRO A 203 7.20 -5.29 19.38
C PRO A 203 6.80 -3.91 18.89
N ALA A 204 7.72 -3.11 18.34
CA ALA A 204 7.40 -1.81 17.75
C ALA A 204 6.59 -1.93 16.45
N GLY A 205 6.67 -3.07 15.76
CA GLY A 205 5.91 -3.39 14.56
C GLY A 205 4.55 -4.05 14.80
N TYR A 206 4.23 -4.37 16.06
CA TYR A 206 2.98 -5.08 16.38
C TYR A 206 1.75 -4.26 16.02
N ILE A 207 0.77 -4.93 15.42
CA ILE A 207 -0.51 -4.32 15.05
C ILE A 207 -1.66 -5.11 15.63
N THR A 208 -2.80 -4.45 15.80
CA THR A 208 -4.08 -5.11 16.16
C THR A 208 -4.81 -5.60 14.90
N ALA A 209 -5.86 -6.41 15.06
CA ALA A 209 -6.72 -6.78 13.93
C ALA A 209 -7.47 -5.58 13.34
N LEU A 210 -7.80 -4.57 14.17
CA LEU A 210 -8.38 -3.30 13.71
C LEU A 210 -7.44 -2.59 12.71
N HIS A 211 -6.15 -2.51 13.05
CA HIS A 211 -5.11 -1.96 12.17
C HIS A 211 -4.94 -2.81 10.91
N ALA A 212 -4.84 -4.13 11.03
CA ALA A 212 -4.73 -5.05 9.89
C ALA A 212 -5.90 -4.88 8.89
N ALA A 213 -7.13 -4.70 9.41
CA ALA A 213 -8.32 -4.48 8.59
C ALA A 213 -8.24 -3.19 7.75
N THR A 214 -7.46 -2.19 8.16
CA THR A 214 -7.28 -0.95 7.38
C THR A 214 -6.51 -1.17 6.07
N TYR A 215 -5.81 -2.30 5.93
CA TYR A 215 -5.10 -2.72 4.71
C TYR A 215 -5.95 -3.62 3.79
N SER A 216 -7.11 -4.10 4.24
CA SER A 216 -8.00 -4.95 3.42
C SER A 216 -8.84 -4.18 2.43
N LYS A 217 -8.97 -4.65 1.19
CA LYS A 217 -9.84 -3.99 0.19
C LYS A 217 -11.32 -3.99 0.60
N ASP A 218 -11.74 -4.94 1.41
CA ASP A 218 -13.11 -5.00 1.91
C ASP A 218 -13.20 -4.34 3.29
N PHE A 219 -13.70 -3.10 3.33
CA PHE A 219 -13.86 -2.37 4.58
C PHE A 219 -14.97 -2.93 5.49
N GLN A 220 -15.79 -3.87 5.01
CA GLN A 220 -16.75 -4.60 5.86
C GLN A 220 -16.03 -5.41 6.93
N ILE A 221 -14.76 -5.78 6.72
CA ILE A 221 -13.89 -6.40 7.72
C ILE A 221 -13.82 -5.52 8.96
N LEU A 222 -13.46 -4.24 8.82
CA LEU A 222 -13.36 -3.34 9.97
C LEU A 222 -14.72 -3.17 10.65
N LYS A 223 -15.81 -3.03 9.89
CA LYS A 223 -17.18 -2.97 10.45
C LYS A 223 -17.51 -4.21 11.28
N ARG A 224 -17.09 -5.39 10.83
CA ARG A 224 -17.30 -6.65 11.53
C ARG A 224 -16.61 -6.69 12.89
N LEU A 225 -15.42 -6.07 13.00
CA LEU A 225 -14.63 -5.99 14.24
C LEU A 225 -15.21 -5.04 15.29
N LYS A 226 -16.14 -4.15 14.89
CA LYS A 226 -16.80 -3.17 15.77
C LYS A 226 -15.78 -2.30 16.54
N PRO A 227 -14.99 -1.47 15.84
CA PRO A 227 -14.21 -0.41 16.47
C PRO A 227 -15.12 0.49 17.32
N ASP A 228 -14.60 0.91 18.48
CA ASP A 228 -15.29 1.73 19.47
C ASP A 228 -14.36 2.88 19.89
N ALA A 229 -14.76 4.12 19.57
CA ALA A 229 -13.97 5.32 19.86
C ALA A 229 -13.67 5.55 21.35
N LYS A 230 -14.37 4.88 22.27
CA LYS A 230 -14.07 4.96 23.71
C LYS A 230 -12.99 3.99 24.15
N ARG A 231 -12.75 2.94 23.37
CA ARG A 231 -11.88 1.81 23.74
C ARG A 231 -10.67 1.70 22.83
N ASP A 232 -10.80 2.17 21.60
CA ASP A 232 -9.84 2.00 20.52
C ASP A 232 -9.32 3.38 20.10
N ASP A 233 -8.04 3.43 19.77
CA ASP A 233 -7.45 4.61 19.15
C ASP A 233 -7.84 4.64 17.66
N ILE A 234 -8.98 5.25 17.36
CA ILE A 234 -9.48 5.36 15.98
C ILE A 234 -8.61 6.33 15.17
N ASP A 235 -7.96 7.29 15.84
CA ASP A 235 -7.11 8.29 15.20
C ASP A 235 -5.95 7.60 14.47
N THR A 236 -5.38 6.52 15.03
CA THR A 236 -4.28 5.77 14.39
C THR A 236 -4.69 4.93 13.18
N LEU A 237 -5.99 4.65 13.01
CA LEU A 237 -6.50 3.89 11.86
C LEU A 237 -6.66 4.76 10.60
N LEU A 238 -6.88 6.06 10.79
CA LEU A 238 -7.19 7.00 9.71
C LEU A 238 -6.04 7.18 8.71
N PRO A 239 -4.75 7.32 9.11
CA PRO A 239 -3.64 7.47 8.17
C PRO A 239 -3.48 6.29 7.22
N ASN A 240 -3.57 5.05 7.71
CA ASN A 240 -3.47 3.85 6.87
C ASN A 240 -4.60 3.76 5.84
N ALA A 241 -5.84 4.05 6.26
CA ALA A 241 -6.99 4.07 5.37
C ALA A 241 -6.84 5.14 4.26
N ALA A 242 -6.35 6.33 4.63
CA ALA A 242 -6.10 7.44 3.72
C ALA A 242 -4.93 7.15 2.76
N GLY A 243 -3.84 6.55 3.26
CA GLY A 243 -2.71 6.09 2.46
C GLY A 243 -3.10 5.07 1.39
N GLY A 244 -4.09 4.23 1.67
CA GLY A 244 -4.70 3.31 0.72
C GLY A 244 -5.65 3.95 -0.30
N GLY A 245 -5.98 5.25 -0.18
CA GLY A 245 -6.92 5.95 -1.06
C GLY A 245 -8.37 5.45 -0.93
N ARG A 246 -8.79 5.03 0.27
CA ARG A 246 -10.07 4.34 0.51
C ARG A 246 -11.13 5.28 1.07
N ALA A 247 -11.74 6.09 0.22
CA ALA A 247 -12.69 7.12 0.63
C ALA A 247 -13.80 6.59 1.55
N SER A 248 -14.41 5.44 1.23
CA SER A 248 -15.51 4.85 2.04
C SER A 248 -15.05 4.40 3.44
N LEU A 249 -13.80 3.95 3.58
CA LEU A 249 -13.24 3.56 4.88
C LEU A 249 -12.87 4.80 5.70
N VAL A 250 -12.30 5.81 5.06
CA VAL A 250 -12.01 7.11 5.67
C VAL A 250 -13.29 7.77 6.18
N GLU A 251 -14.35 7.78 5.37
CA GLU A 251 -15.67 8.29 5.77
C GLU A 251 -16.20 7.58 7.02
N TYR A 252 -16.16 6.25 7.03
CA TYR A 252 -16.59 5.46 8.17
C TYR A 252 -15.76 5.75 9.45
N LEU A 253 -14.43 5.91 9.33
CA LEU A 253 -13.58 6.24 10.48
C LEU A 253 -13.87 7.64 11.03
N LEU A 254 -14.12 8.61 10.15
CA LEU A 254 -14.51 9.97 10.53
C LEU A 254 -15.88 9.97 11.24
N GLU A 255 -16.85 9.20 10.74
CA GLU A 255 -18.16 9.00 11.40
C GLU A 255 -18.03 8.38 12.80
N LEU A 256 -17.04 7.52 13.02
CA LEU A 256 -16.71 6.96 14.33
C LEU A 256 -16.03 7.97 15.27
N GLY A 257 -15.61 9.13 14.77
CA GLY A 257 -14.99 10.19 15.55
C GLY A 257 -13.47 10.29 15.40
N ALA A 258 -12.88 9.68 14.36
CA ALA A 258 -11.47 9.90 14.04
C ALA A 258 -11.20 11.39 13.80
N LYS A 259 -10.12 11.92 14.38
CA LYS A 259 -9.75 13.32 14.19
C LYS A 259 -9.08 13.51 12.83
N PRO A 260 -9.55 14.47 12.00
CA PRO A 260 -8.91 14.77 10.73
C PRO A 260 -7.53 15.42 10.88
N ASN A 261 -7.27 16.07 12.02
CA ASN A 261 -6.01 16.74 12.35
C ASN A 261 -5.45 16.21 13.68
N ASP A 262 -4.57 15.22 13.60
CA ASP A 262 -4.00 14.49 14.74
C ASP A 262 -2.60 15.00 15.14
N LYS A 263 -1.93 15.75 14.26
CA LYS A 263 -0.54 16.17 14.47
C LYS A 263 -0.40 17.29 15.51
N PRO A 264 0.72 17.36 16.25
CA PRO A 264 0.99 18.45 17.19
C PRO A 264 0.98 19.85 16.58
N ASN A 265 1.34 19.98 15.29
CA ASN A 265 1.30 21.25 14.55
C ASN A 265 -0.10 21.61 14.01
N GLY A 266 -1.13 20.82 14.36
CA GLY A 266 -2.51 20.94 13.88
C GLY A 266 -2.72 20.43 12.45
N GLY A 267 -1.75 19.72 11.87
CA GLY A 267 -1.87 19.07 10.57
C GLY A 267 -2.49 17.67 10.64
N SER A 268 -2.66 17.08 9.45
CA SER A 268 -3.27 15.76 9.24
C SER A 268 -2.24 14.74 8.77
N SER A 269 -1.98 13.71 9.59
CA SER A 269 -1.18 12.55 9.18
C SER A 269 -1.88 11.76 8.07
N ALA A 270 -3.22 11.79 8.04
CA ALA A 270 -4.01 11.17 6.99
C ALA A 270 -3.78 11.81 5.62
N LEU A 271 -3.66 13.14 5.55
CA LEU A 271 -3.27 13.80 4.31
C LEU A 271 -1.83 13.48 3.91
N ASP A 272 -0.89 13.44 4.85
CA ASP A 272 0.51 13.08 4.56
C ASP A 272 0.60 11.69 3.90
N ASP A 273 -0.07 10.70 4.48
CA ASP A 273 -0.09 9.33 3.95
C ASP A 273 -0.85 9.21 2.64
N CYS A 274 -1.99 9.90 2.51
CA CYS A 274 -2.75 9.93 1.26
C CYS A 274 -1.91 10.51 0.11
N LEU A 275 -1.13 11.56 0.37
CA LEU A 275 -0.25 12.20 -0.60
C LEU A 275 0.96 11.34 -0.96
N ARG A 276 1.60 10.71 0.04
CA ARG A 276 2.68 9.74 -0.17
C ARG A 276 2.23 8.58 -1.04
N GLY A 277 0.99 8.12 -0.85
CA GLY A 277 0.48 6.95 -1.56
C GLY A 277 0.26 7.13 -3.06
N PHE A 278 0.24 8.37 -3.60
CA PHE A 278 0.23 8.59 -5.07
C PHE A 278 1.41 7.90 -5.77
N ARG A 279 2.53 7.69 -5.08
CA ARG A 279 3.70 6.98 -5.60
C ARG A 279 3.42 5.53 -5.98
N TYR A 280 2.46 4.88 -5.32
CA TYR A 280 2.12 3.48 -5.56
C TYR A 280 1.01 3.30 -6.62
N GLU A 281 0.43 4.39 -7.12
CA GLU A 281 -0.61 4.34 -8.17
C GLU A 281 -0.04 4.22 -9.59
N ALA A 282 1.24 4.55 -9.75
CA ALA A 282 1.92 4.41 -11.03
C ALA A 282 2.11 2.92 -11.36
N PRO A 283 1.84 2.49 -12.60
CA PRO A 283 1.94 1.09 -12.97
C PRO A 283 3.36 0.56 -12.77
N ILE A 284 3.53 -0.41 -11.86
CA ILE A 284 4.74 -1.23 -11.79
C ILE A 284 4.63 -2.24 -12.92
N ASN A 285 5.16 -1.88 -14.07
CA ASN A 285 5.09 -2.73 -15.25
C ASN A 285 6.26 -3.72 -15.21
N PHE A 286 6.08 -4.86 -14.54
CA PHE A 286 7.11 -5.91 -14.39
C PHE A 286 7.55 -6.54 -15.74
N TYR A 287 6.81 -6.28 -16.83
CA TYR A 287 7.11 -6.77 -18.17
C TYR A 287 7.63 -5.70 -19.15
N GLN A 288 7.82 -4.44 -18.71
CA GLN A 288 8.49 -3.42 -19.53
C GLN A 288 9.99 -3.34 -19.20
N THR A 289 10.67 -4.47 -19.35
CA THR A 289 12.09 -4.47 -19.70
C THR A 289 12.17 -4.31 -21.22
N ASP A 290 12.31 -3.06 -21.68
CA ASP A 290 13.38 -2.66 -22.63
C ASP A 290 13.12 -1.36 -23.40
N TYR A 291 11.88 -0.92 -23.67
CA TYR A 291 11.68 0.30 -24.48
C TYR A 291 10.38 1.09 -24.20
N GLY A 292 10.16 1.53 -22.95
CA GLY A 292 8.97 2.37 -22.66
C GLY A 292 9.16 3.28 -21.47
N ARG A 293 8.95 4.60 -21.66
CA ARG A 293 8.74 5.54 -20.54
C ARG A 293 7.61 4.99 -19.66
N ARG A 294 7.82 4.94 -18.34
CA ARG A 294 6.73 4.75 -17.37
C ARG A 294 5.62 5.75 -17.70
N SER A 295 4.43 5.26 -18.05
CA SER A 295 3.25 6.10 -18.21
C SER A 295 2.88 6.68 -16.86
N LYS A 296 2.65 8.00 -16.80
CA LYS A 296 2.19 8.67 -15.59
C LYS A 296 0.77 8.21 -15.23
N ALA A 297 0.46 8.14 -13.93
CA ALA A 297 -0.88 7.79 -13.47
C ALA A 297 -1.87 8.89 -13.86
N SER A 298 -2.93 8.53 -14.57
CA SER A 298 -3.94 9.49 -15.01
C SER A 298 -4.88 9.90 -13.89
N LYS A 299 -5.59 11.02 -14.07
CA LYS A 299 -6.63 11.45 -13.13
C LYS A 299 -7.68 10.37 -12.84
N TYR A 300 -8.08 9.62 -13.87
CA TYR A 300 -9.03 8.51 -13.70
C TYR A 300 -8.45 7.40 -12.80
N LYS A 301 -7.18 7.06 -12.98
CA LYS A 301 -6.49 6.02 -12.21
C LYS A 301 -6.41 6.37 -10.72
N VAL A 302 -6.19 7.64 -10.39
CA VAL A 302 -6.07 8.13 -9.00
C VAL A 302 -7.35 8.74 -8.45
N SER A 303 -8.49 8.50 -9.10
CA SER A 303 -9.78 9.13 -8.77
C SER A 303 -10.25 8.84 -7.33
N GLU A 304 -10.15 7.60 -6.86
CA GLU A 304 -10.50 7.24 -5.48
C GLU A 304 -9.59 7.93 -4.45
N ARG A 305 -8.32 8.11 -4.77
CA ARG A 305 -7.37 8.85 -3.93
C ARG A 305 -7.68 10.34 -3.89
N LEU A 306 -8.00 10.94 -5.03
CA LEU A 306 -8.46 12.34 -5.09
C LEU A 306 -9.76 12.54 -4.31
N LYS A 307 -10.70 11.59 -4.39
CA LYS A 307 -11.93 11.57 -3.58
C LYS A 307 -11.61 11.47 -2.08
N THR A 308 -10.62 10.67 -1.71
CA THR A 308 -10.15 10.55 -0.31
C THR A 308 -9.57 11.87 0.19
N VAL A 309 -8.75 12.55 -0.61
CA VAL A 309 -8.26 13.89 -0.28
C VAL A 309 -9.43 14.86 -0.12
N GLN A 310 -10.34 14.90 -1.10
CA GLN A 310 -11.49 15.80 -1.04
C GLN A 310 -12.31 15.60 0.23
N LEU A 311 -12.61 14.35 0.59
CA LEU A 311 -13.34 14.01 1.81
C LEU A 311 -12.63 14.53 3.07
N LEU A 312 -11.31 14.34 3.18
CA LEU A 312 -10.53 14.86 4.30
C LEU A 312 -10.59 16.40 4.35
N LEU A 313 -10.47 17.08 3.21
CA LEU A 313 -10.56 18.53 3.11
C LEU A 313 -11.95 19.07 3.49
N GLU A 314 -13.01 18.34 3.13
CA GLU A 314 -14.39 18.65 3.55
C GLU A 314 -14.57 18.54 5.07
N GLN A 315 -13.81 17.65 5.73
CA GLN A 315 -13.71 17.56 7.19
C GLN A 315 -12.68 18.52 7.79
N SER A 316 -12.28 19.58 7.07
CA SER A 316 -11.32 20.60 7.54
C SER A 316 -9.93 20.03 7.91
N ALA A 317 -9.51 18.93 7.27
CA ALA A 317 -8.15 18.44 7.40
C ALA A 317 -7.15 19.46 6.82
N LEU A 318 -6.07 19.70 7.55
CA LEU A 318 -5.03 20.66 7.22
C LEU A 318 -3.76 19.91 6.84
N TRP A 319 -3.20 20.21 5.66
CA TRP A 319 -1.92 19.67 5.27
C TRP A 319 -0.79 20.58 5.77
N ARG A 320 -0.08 20.11 6.81
CA ARG A 320 1.06 20.80 7.43
C ARG A 320 2.22 19.81 7.58
N PRO A 321 3.09 19.70 6.56
CA PRO A 321 4.27 18.85 6.64
C PRO A 321 5.16 19.25 7.82
N ASP A 322 5.65 18.28 8.59
CA ASP A 322 6.56 18.51 9.72
C ASP A 322 7.95 18.89 9.25
N ASP A 323 8.35 18.32 8.11
CA ASP A 323 9.69 18.45 7.59
C ASP A 323 9.73 18.45 6.04
N LYS A 324 10.95 18.64 5.53
CA LYS A 324 11.22 18.60 4.10
C LYS A 324 11.06 17.20 3.50
N TYR A 325 11.17 16.14 4.30
CA TYR A 325 11.02 14.76 3.82
C TYR A 325 9.57 14.46 3.42
N GLN A 326 8.59 14.83 4.25
CA GLN A 326 7.15 14.69 3.91
C GLN A 326 6.78 15.47 2.65
N LEU A 327 7.26 16.72 2.52
CA LEU A 327 7.15 17.50 1.28
C LEU A 327 7.77 16.77 0.07
N THR A 328 8.94 16.14 0.25
CA THR A 328 9.64 15.42 -0.81
C THR A 328 8.90 14.16 -1.24
N GLU A 329 8.29 13.41 -0.32
CA GLU A 329 7.52 12.21 -0.65
C GLU A 329 6.20 12.57 -1.36
N ALA A 330 5.49 13.60 -0.91
CA ALA A 330 4.31 14.13 -1.61
C ALA A 330 4.69 14.59 -3.03
N TRP A 331 5.79 15.34 -3.15
CA TRP A 331 6.34 15.77 -4.43
C TRP A 331 6.65 14.58 -5.36
N ARG A 332 7.31 13.53 -4.85
CA ARG A 332 7.64 12.31 -5.62
C ARG A 332 6.38 11.59 -6.11
N GLY A 333 5.37 11.43 -5.26
CA GLY A 333 4.12 10.78 -5.62
C GLY A 333 3.40 11.52 -6.76
N LEU A 334 3.26 12.84 -6.62
CA LEU A 334 2.63 13.69 -7.64
C LEU A 334 3.43 13.73 -8.95
N PHE A 335 4.76 13.66 -8.87
CA PHE A 335 5.60 13.59 -10.05
C PHE A 335 5.32 12.34 -10.89
N GLU A 336 4.84 11.25 -10.30
CA GLU A 336 4.45 10.03 -11.01
C GLU A 336 3.02 10.06 -11.59
N CYS A 337 2.29 11.16 -11.39
CA CYS A 337 0.96 11.38 -11.93
C CYS A 337 0.99 12.34 -13.13
N GLU A 338 -0.14 12.45 -13.85
CA GLU A 338 -0.34 13.51 -14.85
C GLU A 338 -0.41 14.90 -14.18
N PRO A 339 0.04 15.98 -14.85
CA PRO A 339 0.13 17.30 -14.23
C PRO A 339 -1.22 17.89 -13.81
N ASP A 340 -2.33 17.45 -14.42
CA ASP A 340 -3.68 17.84 -14.00
C ASP A 340 -4.06 17.31 -12.60
N VAL A 341 -3.44 16.22 -12.13
CA VAL A 341 -3.64 15.70 -10.76
C VAL A 341 -3.09 16.69 -9.73
N THR A 342 -1.84 17.16 -9.95
CA THR A 342 -1.23 18.19 -9.09
C THR A 342 -2.04 19.48 -9.12
N LEU A 343 -2.52 19.90 -10.29
CA LEU A 343 -3.35 21.09 -10.40
C LEU A 343 -4.64 20.99 -9.58
N GLU A 344 -5.36 19.87 -9.70
CA GLU A 344 -6.60 19.63 -8.94
C GLU A 344 -6.35 19.58 -7.45
N LEU A 345 -5.29 18.91 -7.01
CA LEU A 345 -4.90 18.88 -5.61
C LEU A 345 -4.67 20.28 -5.05
N ILE A 346 -3.88 21.10 -5.75
CA ILE A 346 -3.57 22.48 -5.34
C ILE A 346 -4.84 23.34 -5.32
N ASP A 347 -5.69 23.21 -6.33
CA ASP A 347 -6.98 23.90 -6.38
C ASP A 347 -7.87 23.56 -5.17
N GLN A 348 -8.00 22.27 -4.83
CA GLN A 348 -8.74 21.84 -3.65
C GLN A 348 -8.11 22.34 -2.34
N MET A 349 -6.79 22.28 -2.21
CA MET A 349 -6.10 22.79 -1.02
C MET A 349 -6.31 24.29 -0.80
N ILE A 350 -6.33 25.09 -1.87
CA ILE A 350 -6.62 26.53 -1.80
C ILE A 350 -8.08 26.76 -1.41
N LYS A 351 -9.00 26.06 -2.08
CA LYS A 351 -10.45 26.21 -1.85
C LYS A 351 -10.84 25.92 -0.40
N HIS A 352 -10.18 24.96 0.24
CA HIS A 352 -10.42 24.57 1.63
C HIS A 352 -9.48 25.23 2.64
N GLU A 353 -8.63 26.17 2.22
CA GLU A 353 -7.62 26.83 3.07
C GLU A 353 -6.73 25.83 3.85
N ALA A 354 -6.49 24.66 3.23
CA ALA A 354 -5.95 23.49 3.91
C ALA A 354 -4.42 23.53 4.08
N SER A 355 -3.72 24.42 3.37
CA SER A 355 -2.28 24.58 3.43
C SER A 355 -1.89 26.04 3.19
N THR A 356 -0.72 26.43 3.69
CA THR A 356 -0.19 27.78 3.43
C THR A 356 0.29 27.93 2.00
N GLN A 357 0.22 29.16 1.47
CA GLN A 357 0.68 29.45 0.12
C GLN A 357 2.17 29.15 -0.08
N ASP A 358 3.00 29.30 0.95
CA ASP A 358 4.44 29.04 0.87
C ASP A 358 4.74 27.54 0.84
N THR A 359 4.04 26.72 1.63
CA THR A 359 4.11 25.26 1.54
C THR A 359 3.74 24.76 0.14
N LEU A 360 2.68 25.33 -0.46
CA LEU A 360 2.26 24.97 -1.82
C LEU A 360 3.30 25.39 -2.88
N LYS A 361 3.93 26.57 -2.71
CA LYS A 361 5.04 27.01 -3.58
C LYS A 361 6.24 26.07 -3.48
N ASP A 362 6.60 25.62 -2.28
CA ASP A 362 7.73 24.72 -2.06
C ASP A 362 7.48 23.35 -2.72
N LEU A 363 6.26 22.83 -2.64
CA LEU A 363 5.85 21.58 -3.29
C LEU A 363 6.03 21.64 -4.82
N ILE A 364 5.60 22.73 -5.46
CA ILE A 364 5.63 22.88 -6.93
C ILE A 364 6.86 23.60 -7.47
N GLY A 365 7.74 24.06 -6.58
CA GLY A 365 8.83 24.99 -6.89
C GLY A 365 10.06 24.36 -7.52
N THR A 366 10.23 23.04 -7.40
CA THR A 366 11.43 22.36 -7.88
C THR A 366 11.56 22.45 -9.42
N PRO A 367 12.79 22.57 -9.97
CA PRO A 367 12.98 22.68 -11.42
C PRO A 367 12.36 21.52 -12.21
N ALA A 368 12.41 20.30 -11.65
CA ALA A 368 11.79 19.12 -12.23
C ALA A 368 10.26 19.23 -12.24
N MET A 369 9.64 19.68 -11.14
CA MET A 369 8.19 19.87 -11.08
C MET A 369 7.72 20.95 -12.05
N LYS A 370 8.41 22.09 -12.11
CA LYS A 370 8.09 23.15 -13.08
C LYS A 370 8.11 22.66 -14.53
N ARG A 371 9.08 21.81 -14.89
CA ARG A 371 9.10 21.15 -16.21
C ARG A 371 7.89 20.23 -16.39
N HIS A 372 7.57 19.43 -15.39
CA HIS A 372 6.42 18.52 -15.41
C HIS A 372 5.08 19.26 -15.57
N LEU A 373 4.90 20.39 -14.89
CA LEU A 373 3.68 21.22 -14.93
C LEU A 373 3.57 22.11 -16.19
N THR A 374 4.53 22.04 -17.11
CA THR A 374 4.53 22.85 -18.35
C THR A 374 3.20 22.81 -19.11
N PRO A 375 2.54 21.63 -19.29
CA PRO A 375 1.28 21.55 -20.02
C PRO A 375 0.13 22.37 -19.41
N VAL A 376 0.20 22.67 -18.11
CA VAL A 376 -0.88 23.32 -17.34
C VAL A 376 -0.48 24.67 -16.73
N ILE A 377 0.63 25.28 -17.19
CA ILE A 377 1.13 26.59 -16.70
C ILE A 377 0.02 27.65 -16.64
N GLY A 378 -0.78 27.78 -17.68
CA GLY A 378 -1.83 28.80 -17.76
C GLY A 378 -2.93 28.62 -16.70
N LYS A 379 -3.17 27.38 -16.24
CA LYS A 379 -4.12 27.09 -15.17
C LYS A 379 -3.52 27.45 -13.81
N PHE A 380 -2.25 27.11 -13.55
CA PHE A 380 -1.53 27.53 -12.33
C PHE A 380 -1.41 29.06 -12.19
N ALA A 381 -1.23 29.78 -13.29
CA ALA A 381 -1.19 31.24 -13.26
C ALA A 381 -2.51 31.85 -12.74
N ARG A 382 -3.66 31.22 -13.02
CA ARG A 382 -4.98 31.66 -12.50
C ARG A 382 -5.13 31.39 -11.01
N LEU A 383 -4.45 30.36 -10.49
CA LEU A 383 -4.35 30.07 -9.06
C LEU A 383 -3.31 30.94 -8.34
N GLY A 384 -2.62 31.83 -9.05
CA GLY A 384 -1.61 32.72 -8.47
C GLY A 384 -0.21 32.11 -8.32
N PHE A 385 0.09 31.02 -9.02
CA PHE A 385 1.41 30.35 -8.96
C PHE A 385 2.18 30.49 -10.28
N ASP A 386 3.46 30.87 -10.18
CA ASP A 386 4.39 30.87 -11.31
C ASP A 386 5.23 29.58 -11.36
N VAL A 387 4.75 28.63 -12.17
CA VAL A 387 5.41 27.34 -12.41
C VAL A 387 6.25 27.33 -13.69
N ARG A 388 6.53 28.49 -14.31
CA ARG A 388 7.38 28.55 -15.50
C ARG A 388 8.83 28.20 -15.15
N THR A 389 9.50 27.49 -16.06
CA THR A 389 10.93 27.22 -15.93
C THR A 389 11.76 28.46 -16.26
N LYS A 390 12.99 28.54 -15.74
CA LYS A 390 13.89 29.68 -16.02
C LYS A 390 14.14 29.82 -17.51
N GLU A 391 14.35 28.70 -18.21
CA GLU A 391 14.59 28.65 -19.65
C GLU A 391 13.39 29.19 -20.42
N ARG A 392 12.16 28.85 -19.99
CA ARG A 392 10.94 29.33 -20.62
C ARG A 392 10.74 30.83 -20.41
N VAL A 393 11.01 31.35 -19.20
CA VAL A 393 10.95 32.80 -18.94
C VAL A 393 11.95 33.56 -19.82
N VAL A 394 13.16 33.01 -20.02
CA VAL A 394 14.16 33.59 -20.92
C VAL A 394 13.68 33.53 -22.38
N GLU A 395 13.13 32.41 -22.82
CA GLU A 395 12.61 32.25 -24.18
C GLU A 395 11.41 33.16 -24.46
N GLU A 396 10.46 33.27 -23.53
CA GLU A 396 9.31 34.19 -23.63
C GLU A 396 9.79 35.63 -23.80
N LYS A 397 10.75 36.08 -22.98
CA LYS A 397 11.37 37.41 -23.12
C LYS A 397 12.09 37.59 -24.46
N ARG A 398 12.79 36.55 -24.95
CA ARG A 398 13.47 36.59 -26.25
C ARG A 398 12.47 36.73 -27.40
N GLN A 399 11.36 35.98 -27.35
CA GLN A 399 10.29 36.04 -28.33
C GLN A 399 9.57 37.39 -28.30
N GLU A 400 9.30 37.93 -27.11
CA GLU A 400 8.74 39.28 -26.94
C GLU A 400 9.65 40.35 -27.55
N GLU A 401 10.95 40.29 -27.28
CA GLU A 401 11.92 41.23 -27.84
C GLU A 401 12.09 41.04 -29.35
N ALA A 402 12.11 39.81 -29.86
CA ALA A 402 12.15 39.54 -31.30
C ALA A 402 10.88 40.05 -32.00
N HIS A 403 9.70 39.84 -31.42
CA HIS A 403 8.44 40.35 -31.94
C HIS A 403 8.40 41.88 -31.92
N ARG A 404 8.90 42.49 -30.85
CA ARG A 404 9.06 43.94 -30.74
C ARG A 404 9.99 44.46 -31.83
N GLN A 405 11.17 43.87 -32.01
CA GLN A 405 12.12 44.27 -33.05
C GLN A 405 11.55 44.09 -34.46
N TRP A 406 10.89 42.97 -34.74
CA TRP A 406 10.19 42.75 -36.00
C TRP A 406 9.12 43.83 -36.25
N THR A 407 8.32 44.15 -35.23
CA THR A 407 7.29 45.19 -35.31
C THR A 407 7.92 46.55 -35.62
N LEU A 408 9.03 46.89 -34.96
CA LEU A 408 9.75 48.14 -35.19
C LEU A 408 10.32 48.22 -36.62
N ARG A 409 10.97 47.15 -37.09
CA ARG A 409 11.51 47.07 -38.47
C ARG A 409 10.41 47.20 -39.52
N ASN A 410 9.29 46.49 -39.33
CA ASN A 410 8.17 46.52 -40.27
C ASN A 410 7.51 47.91 -40.31
N LEU A 411 7.38 48.59 -39.17
CA LEU A 411 6.90 49.97 -39.12
C LEU A 411 7.88 50.95 -39.75
N ALA A 412 9.19 50.82 -39.47
CA ALA A 412 10.22 51.69 -40.04
C ALA A 412 10.36 51.53 -41.57
N ALA A 413 10.09 50.35 -42.11
CA ALA A 413 10.07 50.11 -43.55
C ALA A 413 8.86 50.77 -44.25
N ARG A 414 7.71 50.88 -43.57
CA ARG A 414 6.49 51.49 -44.12
C ARG A 414 6.42 53.00 -43.93
N TYR A 415 7.07 53.51 -42.88
CA TYR A 415 6.94 54.89 -42.47
C TYR A 415 8.31 55.53 -42.27
N ASP A 416 8.55 56.62 -42.99
CA ASP A 416 9.70 57.48 -42.75
C ASP A 416 9.52 58.21 -41.41
N ARG A 417 10.35 57.79 -40.45
CA ARG A 417 10.33 58.28 -39.08
C ARG A 417 10.68 59.77 -38.99
N GLN A 418 11.63 60.24 -39.80
CA GLN A 418 12.06 61.64 -39.81
C GLN A 418 10.94 62.50 -40.41
N LYS A 419 10.37 62.06 -41.53
CA LYS A 419 9.24 62.76 -42.17
C LYS A 419 8.04 62.91 -41.23
N ILE A 420 7.63 61.83 -40.56
CA ILE A 420 6.51 61.89 -39.59
C ILE A 420 6.84 62.85 -38.44
N TYR A 421 8.07 62.82 -37.94
CA TYR A 421 8.51 63.73 -36.90
C TYR A 421 8.41 65.19 -37.34
N ASP A 422 8.97 65.54 -38.51
CA ASP A 422 8.94 66.91 -39.03
C ASP A 422 7.50 67.38 -39.29
N GLU A 423 6.65 66.51 -39.82
CA GLU A 423 5.25 66.81 -40.09
C GLU A 423 4.43 67.04 -38.82
N ILE A 424 4.61 66.21 -37.79
CA ILE A 424 3.88 66.33 -36.51
C ILE A 424 4.35 67.52 -35.69
N TRP A 425 5.57 68.04 -35.92
CA TRP A 425 6.05 69.28 -35.32
C TRP A 425 5.74 70.53 -36.16
N SER A 426 5.27 70.36 -37.40
CA SER A 426 4.86 71.44 -38.31
C SER A 426 3.36 71.74 -38.27
N GLU A 427 2.53 70.71 -38.10
CA GLU A 427 1.07 70.83 -38.00
C GLU A 427 0.43 69.86 -36.98
N PRO A 428 -0.82 70.10 -36.52
CA PRO A 428 -1.48 69.20 -35.58
C PRO A 428 -1.64 67.78 -36.13
N ILE A 429 -1.40 66.77 -35.27
CA ILE A 429 -1.42 65.33 -35.63
C ILE A 429 -2.71 64.87 -36.30
N GLN A 430 -3.84 65.54 -36.05
CA GLN A 430 -5.14 65.27 -36.68
C GLN A 430 -5.13 65.54 -38.18
N HIS A 431 -4.33 66.51 -38.65
CA HIS A 431 -4.14 66.80 -40.06
C HIS A 431 -3.12 65.84 -40.68
N VAL A 432 -1.99 65.62 -40.00
CA VAL A 432 -0.94 64.68 -40.44
C VAL A 432 -1.51 63.27 -40.62
N ALA A 433 -2.32 62.79 -39.67
CA ALA A 433 -2.88 61.45 -39.70
C ALA A 433 -3.72 61.16 -40.96
N LYS A 434 -4.44 62.16 -41.49
CA LYS A 434 -5.20 62.02 -42.74
C LYS A 434 -4.32 61.71 -43.94
N ARG A 435 -3.10 62.27 -43.99
CA ARG A 435 -2.13 62.05 -45.08
C ARG A 435 -1.59 60.62 -45.12
N TYR A 436 -1.61 59.94 -43.97
CA TYR A 436 -1.27 58.52 -43.85
C TYR A 436 -2.48 57.59 -43.91
N GLY A 437 -3.69 58.11 -44.15
CA GLY A 437 -4.92 57.32 -44.18
C GLY A 437 -5.32 56.74 -42.81
N MET A 438 -4.97 57.41 -41.72
CA MET A 438 -5.17 56.92 -40.34
C MET A 438 -5.91 57.92 -39.46
N SER A 439 -6.42 57.44 -38.32
CA SER A 439 -6.87 58.32 -37.24
C SER A 439 -5.69 58.94 -36.48
N ASP A 440 -5.92 60.05 -35.80
CA ASP A 440 -4.97 60.71 -34.90
C ASP A 440 -4.47 59.78 -33.78
N VAL A 441 -5.34 58.92 -33.24
CA VAL A 441 -4.99 57.86 -32.29
C VAL A 441 -4.12 56.79 -32.96
N GLY A 442 -4.41 56.42 -34.20
CA GLY A 442 -3.64 55.46 -35.00
C GLY A 442 -2.20 55.94 -35.25
N LEU A 443 -2.05 57.16 -35.76
CA LEU A 443 -0.74 57.79 -35.95
C LEU A 443 -0.03 57.99 -34.60
N GLY A 444 -0.76 58.35 -33.54
CA GLY A 444 -0.22 58.44 -32.18
C GLY A 444 0.35 57.13 -31.65
N LYS A 445 -0.28 55.98 -31.93
CA LYS A 445 0.24 54.64 -31.59
C LYS A 445 1.51 54.32 -32.37
N ILE A 446 1.60 54.70 -33.65
CA ILE A 446 2.81 54.54 -34.46
C ILE A 446 3.94 55.40 -33.89
N CYS A 447 3.69 56.68 -33.60
CA CYS A 447 4.69 57.56 -32.98
C CYS A 447 5.20 56.97 -31.65
N LYS A 448 4.30 56.43 -30.82
CA LYS A 448 4.71 55.77 -29.56
C LYS A 448 5.60 54.56 -29.81
N LYS A 449 5.24 53.68 -30.76
CA LYS A 449 6.05 52.50 -31.11
C LYS A 449 7.40 52.89 -31.69
N LEU A 450 7.44 53.87 -32.60
CA LEU A 450 8.65 54.39 -33.24
C LEU A 450 9.44 55.38 -32.38
N LYS A 451 9.12 55.54 -31.09
CA LYS A 451 9.75 56.51 -30.18
C LYS A 451 9.84 57.93 -30.80
N ILE A 452 8.82 58.38 -31.53
CA ILE A 452 8.75 59.72 -32.09
C ILE A 452 8.14 60.64 -31.02
N PRO A 453 8.89 61.62 -30.49
CA PRO A 453 8.36 62.55 -29.51
C PRO A 453 7.34 63.47 -30.19
N ARG A 454 6.22 63.70 -29.51
CA ARG A 454 5.09 64.48 -30.04
C ARG A 454 4.98 65.81 -29.29
N PRO A 455 4.45 66.87 -29.92
CA PRO A 455 4.07 68.09 -29.22
C PRO A 455 3.13 67.79 -28.04
N GLY A 456 3.41 68.38 -26.88
CA GLY A 456 2.60 68.21 -25.68
C GLY A 456 1.19 68.80 -25.82
N LEU A 457 0.29 68.43 -24.90
CA LEU A 457 -1.06 68.99 -24.84
C LEU A 457 -0.99 70.53 -24.75
N GLY A 458 -1.72 71.21 -25.65
CA GLY A 458 -1.75 72.67 -25.72
C GLY A 458 -0.57 73.32 -26.46
N TYR A 459 0.39 72.56 -27.01
CA TYR A 459 1.49 73.12 -27.83
C TYR A 459 0.96 73.96 -29.00
N TRP A 460 0.01 73.41 -29.77
CA TRP A 460 -0.57 74.09 -30.93
C TRP A 460 -1.42 75.31 -30.55
N ALA A 461 -2.11 75.27 -29.41
CA ALA A 461 -2.85 76.42 -28.88
C ALA A 461 -1.92 77.56 -28.44
N LYS A 462 -0.78 77.23 -27.81
CA LYS A 462 0.25 78.22 -27.44
C LYS A 462 0.91 78.83 -28.68
N LYS A 463 1.15 78.03 -29.73
CA LYS A 463 1.69 78.49 -31.01
C LYS A 463 0.75 79.48 -31.69
N ALA A 464 -0.55 79.18 -31.73
CA ALA A 464 -1.57 80.08 -32.29
C ALA A 464 -1.72 81.39 -31.48
N ALA A 465 -1.49 81.33 -30.16
CA ALA A 465 -1.58 82.48 -29.27
C ALA A 465 -0.27 83.30 -29.15
N GLY A 466 0.75 83.03 -29.96
CA GLY A 466 2.04 83.74 -29.94
C GLY A 466 2.87 83.57 -28.66
N LYS A 467 2.59 82.54 -27.85
CA LYS A 467 3.26 82.30 -26.56
C LYS A 467 4.57 81.53 -26.73
N PRO A 468 5.54 81.67 -25.80
CA PRO A 468 6.78 80.89 -25.82
C PRO A 468 6.50 79.37 -25.89
N LEU A 469 7.15 78.71 -26.85
CA LEU A 469 6.98 77.28 -27.09
C LEU A 469 8.08 76.47 -26.38
N PRO A 470 7.75 75.28 -25.85
CA PRO A 470 8.76 74.37 -25.34
C PRO A 470 9.67 73.89 -26.47
N LYS A 471 10.96 73.70 -26.17
CA LYS A 471 11.97 73.25 -27.13
C LYS A 471 11.58 71.89 -27.72
N GLN A 472 11.65 71.78 -29.04
CA GLN A 472 11.45 70.52 -29.76
C GLN A 472 12.57 69.53 -29.36
N PRO A 473 12.24 68.37 -28.75
CA PRO A 473 13.22 67.39 -28.33
C PRO A 473 13.78 66.64 -29.54
N ALA A 474 15.09 66.36 -29.55
CA ALA A 474 15.72 65.59 -30.61
C ALA A 474 15.06 64.22 -30.79
N LEU A 475 15.03 63.74 -32.04
CA LEU A 475 14.47 62.44 -32.39
C LEU A 475 15.39 61.32 -31.83
N PRO A 476 14.96 60.51 -30.84
CA PRO A 476 15.82 59.51 -30.19
C PRO A 476 16.26 58.39 -31.15
N GLU A 477 17.26 57.59 -30.81
CA GLU A 477 17.55 56.38 -31.60
C GLU A 477 16.46 55.30 -31.43
N LEU A 478 16.09 54.65 -32.54
CA LEU A 478 14.99 53.69 -32.56
C LEU A 478 15.40 52.32 -31.98
N LEU A 479 16.56 51.82 -32.39
CA LEU A 479 17.18 50.57 -31.96
C LEU A 479 18.46 50.94 -31.21
N SER A 480 18.56 50.51 -29.95
CA SER A 480 19.73 50.65 -29.08
C SER A 480 20.03 49.30 -28.48
#